data_AF-A0AAJ6QAE5-F1
#
_entry.id   AF-A0AAJ6QAE5-F1
#
_cell.length_a   1.000
_cell.length_b   1.000
_cell.length_c   1.000
_cell.angle_alpha   90.00
_cell.angle_beta   90.00
_cell.angle_gamma   90.00
#
_symmetry.space_group_name_H-M   'P 1'
#
loop_
_entity.id
_entity.type
_entity.pdbx_description
1 polymer ?
#
loop_
_entity_poly.entity_id
_entity_poly.type
_entity_poly.pdbx_seq_one_letter_code
_entity_poly.pdbx_strand_id
1 'polypeptide(L)'
;MQAAHVGQRRSYAGDLCTVRYVGTVEGTSGEWLGVEWDDPTRGKHSGEHRGVRYFTCKSKHPTAGSFVRPSRPADKPRGFIEALREKYASEFLEQEIARQAHGNDTTGDPLHKPIEISGKVVEEVGFDKIRKQLARLQELKIVLLDGLQVAGVLGHDASATEIESAYAEIEQTCPQITELDLSRNLLTTWGGVARICERLNFLKALKLIGNRLGPLEEGLKFEGITALHIDETLLTWEEISALTYQFPVLSTLSASANQLSMPTTPLSNTITRLTLENNDLNTLSSIKSLTSLSRLEHLSLRGNNISTIYDTNNTSDTALQFPQSLHSLDLSRNKITTWDFINHLPALFPGLDTLRISANSLYDQPVGPSHITGVPEKPMTVDEAYMLTLSRIGSLRMLNYGKITPKDRNNGELYYLSLIGKELSASPETAEAGILAKHPRYSELCDLYGQPVIRRAESGTGGAAVNPRSVAARLVKLVFHLSQTEVVAREGSSINAKEVPRSFDTYQVKAIVSRLFGLQPYSFRLVWETDELDPVSKEKMEDDEGWDSEDDGEGGIDDAKEPEGKVPGELGFVKREVELVDTTKDIGFWFQSDIAEARIRVEVLA
;
A
#
# COMPACT_ATOMS: atom_id res chain seq x y z
N MET A 1 42.12 -27.97 12.42
CA MET A 1 40.78 -27.61 11.91
C MET A 1 39.94 -28.87 11.90
N GLN A 2 38.78 -28.83 12.54
CA GLN A 2 37.80 -29.92 12.46
C GLN A 2 37.41 -30.14 11.00
N ALA A 3 37.27 -31.40 10.59
CA ALA A 3 36.82 -31.73 9.25
C ALA A 3 35.41 -31.16 9.01
N ALA A 4 35.13 -30.73 7.78
CA ALA A 4 33.80 -30.27 7.43
C ALA A 4 32.77 -31.41 7.57
N HIS A 5 31.57 -31.10 8.02
CA HIS A 5 30.48 -32.06 8.14
C HIS A 5 29.17 -31.49 7.58
N VAL A 6 28.26 -32.38 7.18
CA VAL A 6 26.93 -32.00 6.69
C VAL A 6 26.14 -31.30 7.80
N GLY A 7 25.47 -30.19 7.46
CA GLY A 7 24.76 -29.33 8.41
C GLY A 7 25.64 -28.22 9.00
N GLN A 8 26.97 -28.29 8.84
CA GLN A 8 27.86 -27.22 9.29
C GLN A 8 27.59 -25.93 8.50
N ARG A 9 27.46 -24.80 9.21
CA ARG A 9 27.47 -23.48 8.57
C ARG A 9 28.87 -22.95 8.42
N ARG A 10 29.15 -22.30 7.29
CA ARG A 10 30.43 -21.68 6.97
C ARG A 10 30.21 -20.32 6.32
N SER A 11 31.21 -19.45 6.46
CA SER A 11 31.28 -18.20 5.72
C SER A 11 32.55 -18.20 4.85
N TYR A 12 32.44 -17.66 3.64
CA TYR A 12 33.56 -17.52 2.72
C TYR A 12 33.63 -16.09 2.19
N ALA A 13 34.51 -15.28 2.77
CA ALA A 13 34.60 -13.85 2.50
C ALA A 13 33.28 -13.11 2.78
N GLY A 14 32.63 -13.44 3.90
CA GLY A 14 31.36 -12.87 4.34
C GLY A 14 30.12 -13.60 3.82
N ASP A 15 30.24 -14.37 2.74
CA ASP A 15 29.10 -15.11 2.16
C ASP A 15 28.79 -16.37 2.97
N LEU A 16 27.58 -16.46 3.52
CA LEU A 16 27.13 -17.57 4.35
C LEU A 16 26.60 -18.74 3.53
N CYS A 17 26.89 -19.95 3.99
CA CYS A 17 26.41 -21.18 3.40
C CYS A 17 26.27 -22.31 4.43
N THR A 18 25.54 -23.34 4.03
CA THR A 18 25.40 -24.60 4.79
C THR A 18 25.98 -25.74 3.98
N VAL A 19 26.83 -26.56 4.60
CA VAL A 19 27.37 -27.78 3.97
C VAL A 19 26.25 -28.81 3.86
N ARG A 20 25.98 -29.29 2.64
CA ARG A 20 24.96 -30.30 2.31
C ARG A 20 25.54 -31.64 1.86
N TYR A 21 26.81 -31.65 1.44
CA TYR A 21 27.50 -32.84 0.97
C TYR A 21 28.99 -32.76 1.28
N VAL A 22 29.59 -33.89 1.65
CA VAL A 22 31.04 -34.06 1.78
C VAL A 22 31.39 -35.37 1.08
N GLY A 23 32.24 -35.31 0.05
CA GLY A 23 32.62 -36.51 -0.69
C GLY A 23 33.20 -36.24 -2.08
N THR A 24 33.32 -37.30 -2.89
CA THR A 24 33.85 -37.21 -4.25
C THR A 24 32.77 -36.86 -5.27
N VAL A 25 33.14 -36.14 -6.32
CA VAL A 25 32.23 -35.78 -7.42
C VAL A 25 32.74 -36.41 -8.71
N GLU A 26 31.85 -37.06 -9.45
CA GLU A 26 32.19 -37.83 -10.65
C GLU A 26 32.87 -36.93 -11.71
N GLY A 27 33.95 -37.42 -12.30
CA GLY A 27 34.73 -36.67 -13.27
C GLY A 27 35.61 -35.57 -12.67
N THR A 28 35.76 -35.52 -11.34
CA THR A 28 36.66 -34.58 -10.65
C THR A 28 37.62 -35.33 -9.72
N SER A 29 38.76 -34.70 -9.39
CA SER A 29 39.75 -35.26 -8.45
C SER A 29 39.52 -34.74 -7.03
N GLY A 30 39.72 -35.61 -6.03
CA GLY A 30 39.69 -35.26 -4.61
C GLY A 30 38.28 -35.06 -4.03
N GLU A 31 38.25 -34.66 -2.76
CA GLU A 31 37.01 -34.37 -2.03
C GLU A 31 36.47 -32.97 -2.33
N TRP A 32 35.16 -32.83 -2.23
CA TRP A 32 34.40 -31.61 -2.40
C TRP A 32 33.39 -31.43 -1.27
N LEU A 33 33.13 -30.16 -0.95
CA LEU A 33 31.98 -29.75 -0.14
C LEU A 33 30.88 -29.29 -1.10
N GLY A 34 29.75 -29.96 -1.09
CA GLY A 34 28.52 -29.39 -1.64
C GLY A 34 27.94 -28.42 -0.61
N VAL A 35 27.82 -27.15 -0.98
CA VAL A 35 27.31 -26.09 -0.11
C VAL A 35 26.04 -25.49 -0.72
N GLU A 36 25.10 -25.14 0.13
CA GLU A 36 23.94 -24.31 -0.20
C GLU A 36 24.19 -22.90 0.33
N TRP A 37 24.21 -21.90 -0.54
CA TRP A 37 24.37 -20.51 -0.18
C TRP A 37 23.07 -19.92 0.37
N ASP A 38 23.19 -19.05 1.37
CA ASP A 38 22.04 -18.32 1.89
C ASP A 38 21.52 -17.32 0.83
N ASP A 39 22.44 -16.65 0.11
CA ASP A 39 22.13 -15.92 -1.12
C ASP A 39 22.20 -16.88 -2.34
N PRO A 40 21.07 -17.18 -3.00
CA PRO A 40 21.07 -18.11 -4.10
C PRO A 40 21.76 -17.60 -5.39
N THR A 41 22.02 -16.29 -5.51
CA THR A 41 22.74 -15.72 -6.67
C THR A 41 24.22 -16.10 -6.68
N ARG A 42 24.77 -16.45 -5.51
CA ARG A 42 26.15 -16.93 -5.34
C ARG A 42 26.38 -18.34 -5.88
N GLY A 43 25.32 -19.14 -5.97
CA GLY A 43 25.42 -20.52 -6.35
C GLY A 43 25.34 -20.75 -7.87
N LYS A 44 25.32 -22.02 -8.27
CA LYS A 44 25.47 -22.46 -9.67
C LYS A 44 24.45 -23.53 -10.08
N HIS A 45 23.95 -24.32 -9.13
CA HIS A 45 23.09 -25.48 -9.39
C HIS A 45 22.26 -25.82 -8.16
N SER A 46 21.30 -26.74 -8.26
CA SER A 46 20.48 -27.19 -7.12
C SER A 46 21.06 -28.38 -6.33
N GLY A 47 22.27 -28.82 -6.68
CA GLY A 47 23.00 -29.92 -6.02
C GLY A 47 23.46 -31.04 -6.96
N GLU A 48 23.46 -30.76 -8.26
CA GLU A 48 23.83 -31.69 -9.32
C GLU A 48 25.14 -31.30 -10.01
N HIS A 49 25.88 -32.29 -10.48
CA HIS A 49 27.00 -32.13 -11.41
C HIS A 49 26.87 -33.14 -12.55
N ARG A 50 26.83 -32.65 -13.80
CA ARG A 50 26.75 -33.47 -15.03
C ARG A 50 25.61 -34.53 -15.01
N GLY A 51 24.45 -34.15 -14.46
CA GLY A 51 23.27 -35.02 -14.40
C GLY A 51 23.23 -35.97 -13.19
N VAL A 52 24.27 -36.01 -12.35
CA VAL A 52 24.28 -36.78 -11.11
C VAL A 52 23.97 -35.86 -9.93
N ARG A 53 23.00 -36.25 -9.09
CA ARG A 53 22.61 -35.49 -7.89
C ARG A 53 23.39 -35.96 -6.66
N TYR A 54 24.06 -35.02 -6.00
CA TYR A 54 24.86 -35.28 -4.80
C TYR A 54 24.16 -34.78 -3.53
N PHE A 55 23.39 -33.70 -3.63
CA PHE A 55 22.58 -33.17 -2.54
C PHE A 55 21.35 -32.42 -3.08
N THR A 56 20.46 -32.06 -2.17
CA THR A 56 19.30 -31.22 -2.42
C THR A 56 19.40 -29.98 -1.54
N CYS A 57 19.17 -28.80 -2.12
CA CYS A 57 19.08 -27.54 -1.36
C CYS A 57 17.75 -27.45 -0.62
N LYS A 58 17.73 -26.82 0.57
CA LYS A 58 16.48 -26.50 1.29
C LYS A 58 15.69 -25.42 0.56
N SER A 59 16.40 -24.42 0.02
CA SER A 59 15.81 -23.42 -0.88
C SER A 59 15.36 -24.06 -2.19
N LYS A 60 14.15 -23.70 -2.64
CA LYS A 60 13.63 -24.10 -3.96
C LYS A 60 14.32 -23.38 -5.13
N HIS A 61 15.23 -22.43 -4.88
CA HIS A 61 15.89 -21.68 -5.94
C HIS A 61 16.82 -22.58 -6.78
N PRO A 62 16.78 -22.51 -8.13
CA PRO A 62 17.48 -23.45 -9.02
C PRO A 62 19.01 -23.41 -8.91
N THR A 63 19.58 -22.32 -8.40
CA THR A 63 21.03 -22.10 -8.34
C THR A 63 21.60 -22.06 -6.94
N ALA A 64 20.87 -22.36 -5.87
CA ALA A 64 21.34 -22.12 -4.50
C ALA A 64 22.63 -22.90 -4.10
N GLY A 65 22.92 -24.01 -4.77
CA GLY A 65 24.04 -24.90 -4.47
C GLY A 65 25.33 -24.61 -5.25
N SER A 66 26.46 -25.04 -4.70
CA SER A 66 27.79 -25.06 -5.35
C SER A 66 28.66 -26.18 -4.80
N PHE A 67 29.71 -26.56 -5.54
CA PHE A 67 30.82 -27.35 -5.01
C PHE A 67 32.02 -26.46 -4.69
N VAL A 68 32.57 -26.60 -3.50
CA VAL A 68 33.71 -25.84 -2.98
C VAL A 68 34.79 -26.82 -2.50
N ARG A 69 36.07 -26.45 -2.68
CA ARG A 69 37.18 -27.26 -2.17
C ARG A 69 37.28 -27.18 -0.64
N PRO A 70 37.47 -28.30 0.07
CA PRO A 70 37.68 -28.27 1.53
C PRO A 70 38.87 -27.41 1.96
N SER A 71 39.87 -27.25 1.09
CA SER A 71 41.06 -26.40 1.32
C SER A 71 40.80 -24.90 1.19
N ARG A 72 39.63 -24.47 0.68
CA ARG A 72 39.29 -23.06 0.62
C ARG A 72 39.17 -22.52 2.06
N PRO A 73 39.90 -21.46 2.43
CA PRO A 73 39.81 -20.90 3.77
C PRO A 73 38.41 -20.33 4.00
N ALA A 74 37.78 -20.76 5.09
CA ALA A 74 36.53 -20.20 5.58
C ALA A 74 36.82 -19.11 6.63
N ASP A 75 35.90 -18.17 6.79
CA ASP A 75 36.02 -17.14 7.80
C ASP A 75 35.94 -17.75 9.21
N LYS A 76 36.65 -17.13 10.16
CA LYS A 76 36.76 -17.65 11.53
C LYS A 76 35.41 -17.48 12.26
N PRO A 77 34.84 -18.55 12.83
CA PRO A 77 33.67 -18.43 13.69
C PRO A 77 34.00 -17.66 14.98
N ARG A 78 33.02 -16.91 15.50
CA ARG A 78 33.14 -16.12 16.73
C ARG A 78 32.20 -16.62 17.82
N GLY A 79 32.62 -16.44 19.07
CA GLY A 79 31.72 -16.54 20.22
C GLY A 79 30.82 -15.31 20.36
N PHE A 80 29.74 -15.42 21.12
CA PHE A 80 28.79 -14.33 21.35
C PHE A 80 29.49 -13.08 21.93
N ILE A 81 30.26 -13.24 23.01
CA ILE A 81 30.95 -12.12 23.66
C ILE A 81 32.12 -11.58 22.81
N GLU A 82 32.80 -12.45 22.05
CA GLU A 82 33.83 -12.04 21.08
C GLU A 82 33.21 -11.11 20.03
N ALA A 83 32.05 -11.48 19.46
CA ALA A 83 31.34 -10.64 18.49
C ALA A 83 30.79 -9.34 19.10
N LEU A 84 30.29 -9.39 20.34
CA LEU A 84 29.82 -8.20 21.06
C LEU A 84 30.95 -7.20 21.29
N ARG A 85 32.10 -7.67 21.80
CA ARG A 85 33.29 -6.83 22.03
C ARG A 85 33.83 -6.28 20.71
N GLU A 86 33.88 -7.10 19.66
CA GLU A 86 34.29 -6.65 18.33
C GLU A 86 33.45 -5.48 17.84
N LYS A 87 32.11 -5.57 17.96
CA LYS A 87 31.24 -4.54 17.39
C LYS A 87 31.17 -3.26 18.23
N TYR A 88 31.23 -3.38 19.56
CA TYR A 88 30.91 -2.26 20.45
C TYR A 88 32.11 -1.74 21.27
N ALA A 89 33.22 -2.49 21.36
CA ALA A 89 34.35 -2.15 22.22
C ALA A 89 35.73 -2.14 21.53
N SER A 90 35.85 -2.67 20.31
CA SER A 90 37.13 -2.79 19.59
C SER A 90 37.81 -1.43 19.38
N GLU A 91 37.13 -0.47 18.74
CA GLU A 91 37.66 0.87 18.47
C GLU A 91 38.04 1.61 19.77
N PHE A 92 37.22 1.47 20.82
CA PHE A 92 37.50 2.09 22.11
C PHE A 92 38.78 1.51 22.74
N LEU A 93 38.93 0.19 22.70
CA LEU A 93 40.12 -0.48 23.24
C LEU A 93 41.38 -0.13 22.43
N GLU A 94 41.28 -0.05 21.11
CA GLU A 94 42.37 0.38 20.23
C GLU A 94 42.80 1.82 20.53
N GLN A 95 41.84 2.74 20.73
CA GLN A 95 42.12 4.12 21.14
C GLN A 95 42.78 4.20 22.52
N GLU A 96 42.35 3.37 23.48
CA GLU A 96 42.91 3.35 24.83
C GLU A 96 44.34 2.81 24.85
N ILE A 97 44.62 1.74 24.09
CA ILE A 97 45.97 1.20 23.89
C ILE A 97 46.86 2.24 23.20
N ALA A 98 46.36 2.92 22.16
CA ALA A 98 47.11 3.97 21.47
C ALA A 98 47.47 5.14 22.40
N ARG A 99 46.55 5.55 23.28
CA ARG A 99 46.79 6.58 24.31
C ARG A 99 47.82 6.15 25.36
N GLN A 100 47.77 4.89 25.80
CA GLN A 100 48.74 4.35 26.75
C GLN A 100 50.14 4.22 26.14
N ALA A 101 50.25 3.91 24.85
CA ALA A 101 51.52 3.77 24.15
C ALA A 101 52.23 5.10 23.83
N HIS A 102 51.48 6.20 23.64
CA HIS A 102 52.03 7.48 23.19
C HIS A 102 52.28 8.51 24.30
N GLY A 103 51.95 8.19 25.56
CA GLY A 103 52.06 9.16 26.66
C GLY A 103 51.08 10.33 26.49
N ASN A 104 50.82 11.04 27.57
CA ASN A 104 49.72 12.01 27.70
C ASN A 104 49.90 13.32 26.88
N ASP A 105 50.79 13.35 25.87
CA ASP A 105 51.36 14.58 25.32
C ASP A 105 51.04 14.84 23.83
N THR A 106 50.00 14.22 23.30
CA THR A 106 49.46 14.60 21.97
C THR A 106 48.02 15.08 22.09
N THR A 107 47.84 16.38 21.89
CA THR A 107 46.54 17.08 21.73
C THR A 107 45.86 16.75 20.38
N GLY A 108 46.19 15.62 19.76
CA GLY A 108 45.69 15.18 18.46
C GLY A 108 45.45 13.69 18.48
N ASP A 109 44.23 13.29 18.10
CA ASP A 109 43.78 11.92 18.01
C ASP A 109 44.69 11.10 17.07
N PRO A 110 45.51 10.15 17.58
CA PRO A 110 46.50 9.46 16.76
C PRO A 110 45.89 8.49 15.74
N LEU A 111 44.60 8.15 15.86
CA LEU A 111 43.99 7.06 15.09
C LEU A 111 42.96 7.50 14.04
N HIS A 112 42.42 8.72 14.16
CA HIS A 112 41.44 9.21 13.20
C HIS A 112 42.12 9.76 11.93
N LYS A 113 42.23 8.92 10.90
CA LYS A 113 42.23 9.45 9.53
C LYS A 113 40.89 10.16 9.33
N PRO A 114 40.86 11.47 9.04
CA PRO A 114 39.61 12.16 8.76
C PRO A 114 38.88 11.46 7.61
N ILE A 115 37.57 11.22 7.76
CA ILE A 115 36.76 10.65 6.68
C ILE A 115 36.77 11.66 5.55
N GLU A 116 37.34 11.28 4.41
CA GLU A 116 37.46 12.16 3.25
C GLU A 116 36.43 11.78 2.20
N ILE A 117 35.36 12.57 2.10
CA ILE A 117 34.34 12.38 1.07
C ILE A 117 34.61 13.40 -0.03
N SER A 118 35.04 12.91 -1.20
CA SER A 118 35.35 13.75 -2.36
C SER A 118 36.41 14.84 -2.08
N GLY A 119 37.45 14.50 -1.30
CA GLY A 119 38.54 15.43 -0.95
C GLY A 119 38.17 16.46 0.13
N LYS A 120 37.03 16.29 0.80
CA LYS A 120 36.65 17.08 1.97
C LYS A 120 36.73 16.23 3.23
N VAL A 121 37.51 16.72 4.19
CA VAL A 121 37.59 16.18 5.54
C VAL A 121 36.26 16.42 6.24
N VAL A 122 35.59 15.33 6.61
CA VAL A 122 34.39 15.32 7.45
C VAL A 122 34.83 15.14 8.90
N GLU A 123 34.46 16.10 9.74
CA GLU A 123 34.68 16.04 11.18
C GLU A 123 33.51 15.32 11.86
N GLU A 124 33.80 14.22 12.56
CA GLU A 124 32.79 13.47 13.32
C GLU A 124 32.50 14.15 14.67
N VAL A 125 31.54 15.07 14.71
CA VAL A 125 31.15 15.72 15.97
C VAL A 125 30.18 14.83 16.75
N GLY A 126 30.56 14.42 17.96
CA GLY A 126 29.68 13.73 18.92
C GLY A 126 29.71 12.20 18.90
N PHE A 127 30.36 11.58 17.91
CA PHE A 127 30.50 10.13 17.83
C PHE A 127 31.36 9.55 18.96
N ASP A 128 32.33 10.29 19.50
CA ASP A 128 33.15 9.86 20.64
C ASP A 128 32.34 9.55 21.90
N LYS A 129 31.31 10.37 22.18
CA LYS A 129 30.43 10.17 23.34
C LYS A 129 29.59 8.90 23.15
N ILE A 130 29.14 8.65 21.92
CA ILE A 130 28.39 7.44 21.55
C ILE A 130 29.30 6.21 21.65
N ARG A 131 30.53 6.25 21.11
CA ARG A 131 31.53 5.16 21.23
C ARG A 131 31.82 4.81 22.69
N LYS A 132 32.07 5.82 23.53
CA LYS A 132 32.29 5.62 24.98
C LYS A 132 31.07 5.01 25.69
N GLN A 133 29.86 5.38 25.29
CA GLN A 133 28.64 4.83 25.85
C GLN A 133 28.41 3.38 25.38
N LEU A 134 28.64 3.09 24.09
CA LEU A 134 28.51 1.75 23.52
C LEU A 134 29.55 0.77 24.06
N ALA A 135 30.76 1.24 24.38
CA ALA A 135 31.78 0.45 25.04
C ALA A 135 31.39 0.00 26.46
N ARG A 136 30.38 0.64 27.08
CA ARG A 136 29.78 0.17 28.34
C ARG A 136 28.76 -0.93 28.05
N LEU A 137 29.28 -2.12 27.76
CA LEU A 137 28.47 -3.28 27.38
C LEU A 137 27.33 -3.59 28.37
N GLN A 138 27.50 -3.26 29.65
CA GLN A 138 26.49 -3.47 30.70
C GLN A 138 25.24 -2.58 30.56
N GLU A 139 25.34 -1.45 29.87
CA GLU A 139 24.24 -0.50 29.65
C GLU A 139 23.48 -0.78 28.33
N LEU A 140 23.96 -1.71 27.49
CA LEU A 140 23.37 -1.99 26.19
C LEU A 140 21.99 -2.65 26.32
N LYS A 141 21.00 -2.06 25.64
CA LYS A 141 19.62 -2.57 25.56
C LYS A 141 19.28 -3.23 24.23
N ILE A 142 19.83 -2.70 23.14
CA ILE A 142 19.63 -3.21 21.79
C ILE A 142 20.99 -3.63 21.26
N VAL A 143 21.14 -4.93 20.99
CA VAL A 143 22.40 -5.53 20.56
C VAL A 143 22.18 -6.17 19.19
N LEU A 144 22.98 -5.71 18.23
CA LEU A 144 22.91 -6.16 16.84
C LEU A 144 24.17 -6.95 16.54
N LEU A 145 24.11 -8.27 16.50
CA LEU A 145 25.26 -9.13 16.16
C LEU A 145 25.08 -9.81 14.80
N ASP A 146 24.30 -9.20 13.91
CA ASP A 146 24.00 -9.74 12.61
C ASP A 146 25.25 -9.81 11.72
N GLY A 147 25.44 -10.92 11.01
CA GLY A 147 26.55 -11.05 10.05
C GLY A 147 27.95 -11.16 10.67
N LEU A 148 28.07 -11.37 11.99
CA LEU A 148 29.36 -11.41 12.71
C LEU A 148 29.94 -12.82 12.89
N GLN A 149 29.48 -13.79 12.10
CA GLN A 149 29.93 -15.18 12.15
C GLN A 149 29.79 -15.83 13.55
N VAL A 150 28.79 -15.42 14.33
CA VAL A 150 28.51 -16.02 15.64
C VAL A 150 28.11 -17.48 15.46
N ALA A 151 28.89 -18.41 15.97
CA ALA A 151 28.57 -19.85 15.90
C ALA A 151 27.88 -20.39 17.15
N GLY A 152 27.92 -19.62 18.24
CA GLY A 152 27.32 -19.96 19.52
C GLY A 152 27.94 -19.10 20.62
N VAL A 153 27.94 -19.62 21.85
CA VAL A 153 28.59 -18.94 22.97
C VAL A 153 30.11 -18.81 22.75
N LEU A 154 30.73 -19.84 22.15
CA LEU A 154 32.13 -19.88 21.74
C LEU A 154 32.22 -20.24 20.25
N GLY A 155 33.24 -19.72 19.56
CA GLY A 155 33.50 -19.97 18.14
C GLY A 155 34.37 -21.20 17.84
N HIS A 156 34.70 -22.02 18.84
CA HIS A 156 35.59 -23.17 18.72
C HIS A 156 35.13 -24.32 19.62
N ASP A 157 35.61 -25.53 19.34
CA ASP A 157 35.40 -26.69 20.20
C ASP A 157 36.04 -26.43 21.57
N ALA A 158 35.24 -26.52 22.63
CA ALA A 158 35.66 -26.25 24.00
C ALA A 158 35.10 -27.31 24.96
N SER A 159 35.71 -27.44 26.14
CA SER A 159 35.21 -28.30 27.19
C SER A 159 33.87 -27.80 27.74
N ALA A 160 33.09 -28.69 28.35
CA ALA A 160 31.83 -28.33 28.99
C ALA A 160 32.00 -27.19 30.01
N THR A 161 33.09 -27.20 30.78
CA THR A 161 33.40 -26.16 31.76
C THR A 161 33.66 -24.79 31.13
N GLU A 162 34.36 -24.74 30.00
CA GLU A 162 34.60 -23.49 29.27
C GLU A 162 33.29 -22.94 28.68
N ILE A 163 32.45 -23.83 28.14
CA ILE A 163 31.13 -23.47 27.62
C ILE A 163 30.25 -22.86 28.71
N GLU A 164 30.16 -23.50 29.88
CA GLU A 164 29.39 -22.96 31.02
C GLU A 164 29.92 -21.60 31.49
N SER A 165 31.25 -21.45 31.58
CA SER A 165 31.87 -20.18 31.94
C SER A 165 31.53 -19.08 30.93
N ALA A 166 31.52 -19.39 29.64
CA ALA A 166 31.21 -18.44 28.59
C ALA A 166 29.73 -18.01 28.61
N TYR A 167 28.80 -18.90 29.00
CA TYR A 167 27.39 -18.51 29.22
C TYR A 167 27.25 -17.60 30.44
N ALA A 168 27.95 -17.89 31.55
CA ALA A 168 27.94 -17.04 32.73
C ALA A 168 28.50 -15.63 32.46
N GLU A 169 29.48 -15.52 31.56
CA GLU A 169 30.05 -14.23 31.13
C GLU A 169 29.02 -13.33 30.43
N ILE A 170 28.02 -13.89 29.74
CA ILE A 170 26.95 -13.11 29.09
C ILE A 170 26.18 -12.27 30.11
N GLU A 171 25.75 -12.91 31.20
CA GLU A 171 24.97 -12.25 32.24
C GLU A 171 25.78 -11.14 32.94
N GLN A 172 27.09 -11.33 33.10
CA GLN A 172 27.98 -10.35 33.73
C GLN A 172 28.32 -9.17 32.80
N THR A 173 28.41 -9.43 31.49
CA THR A 173 28.89 -8.45 30.50
C THR A 173 27.76 -7.55 30.00
N CYS A 174 26.57 -8.12 29.76
CA CYS A 174 25.47 -7.41 29.11
C CYS A 174 24.08 -7.78 29.71
N PRO A 175 23.84 -7.51 31.00
CA PRO A 175 22.61 -7.90 31.68
C PRO A 175 21.35 -7.16 31.20
N GLN A 176 21.48 -5.99 30.58
CA GLN A 176 20.34 -5.09 30.28
C GLN A 176 19.74 -5.27 28.87
N ILE A 177 20.15 -6.30 28.12
CA ILE A 177 19.67 -6.52 26.75
C ILE A 177 18.17 -6.80 26.75
N THR A 178 17.42 -6.01 25.98
CA THR A 178 15.99 -6.15 25.71
C THR A 178 15.71 -6.58 24.27
N GLU A 179 16.61 -6.29 23.33
CA GLU A 179 16.51 -6.73 21.93
C GLU A 179 17.86 -7.30 21.47
N LEU A 180 17.82 -8.51 20.92
CA LEU A 180 18.99 -9.20 20.40
C LEU A 180 18.77 -9.61 18.95
N ASP A 181 19.65 -9.14 18.07
CA ASP A 181 19.72 -9.57 16.68
C ASP A 181 20.92 -10.51 16.47
N LEU A 182 20.64 -11.76 16.15
CA LEU A 182 21.60 -12.80 15.81
C LEU A 182 21.42 -13.27 14.36
N SER A 183 20.82 -12.45 13.50
CA SER A 183 20.54 -12.76 12.10
C SER A 183 21.81 -13.04 11.30
N ARG A 184 21.72 -13.88 10.27
CA ARG A 184 22.81 -14.14 9.32
C ARG A 184 24.13 -14.52 10.02
N ASN A 185 24.08 -15.53 10.88
CA ASN A 185 25.24 -16.00 11.63
C ASN A 185 25.54 -17.47 11.33
N LEU A 186 26.46 -18.09 12.07
CA LEU A 186 26.84 -19.51 11.89
C LEU A 186 26.10 -20.45 12.87
N LEU A 187 25.01 -19.97 13.48
CA LEU A 187 24.19 -20.75 14.41
C LEU A 187 23.55 -21.96 13.73
N THR A 188 23.64 -23.11 14.38
CA THR A 188 23.12 -24.41 13.90
C THR A 188 22.14 -25.09 14.85
N THR A 189 22.06 -24.71 16.12
CA THR A 189 21.22 -25.39 17.13
C THR A 189 20.30 -24.43 17.87
N TRP A 190 19.10 -24.90 18.21
CA TRP A 190 18.14 -24.12 18.99
C TRP A 190 18.51 -24.09 20.46
N GLY A 191 19.05 -25.19 21.01
CA GLY A 191 19.53 -25.25 22.38
C GLY A 191 20.61 -24.21 22.68
N GLY A 192 21.55 -23.99 21.76
CA GLY A 192 22.56 -22.93 21.92
C GLY A 192 21.94 -21.54 22.00
N VAL A 193 20.96 -21.25 21.14
CA VAL A 193 20.23 -19.96 21.15
C VAL A 193 19.41 -19.80 22.44
N ALA A 194 18.71 -20.84 22.87
CA ALA A 194 17.93 -20.84 24.10
C ALA A 194 18.80 -20.55 25.33
N ARG A 195 19.98 -21.18 25.42
CA ARG A 195 20.93 -20.95 26.51
C ARG A 195 21.52 -19.55 26.52
N ILE A 196 21.73 -18.92 25.36
CA ILE A 196 22.10 -17.49 25.30
C ILE A 196 20.96 -16.64 25.85
N CYS A 197 19.72 -16.90 25.40
CA CYS A 197 18.54 -16.14 25.83
C CYS A 197 18.26 -16.29 27.33
N GLU A 198 18.50 -17.47 27.90
CA GLU A 198 18.34 -17.75 29.35
C GLU A 198 19.21 -16.82 30.22
N ARG A 199 20.35 -16.34 29.70
CA ARG A 199 21.25 -15.41 30.41
C ARG A 199 20.83 -13.95 30.31
N LEU A 200 19.78 -13.65 29.54
CA LEU A 200 19.31 -12.29 29.24
C LEU A 200 17.90 -12.07 29.81
N ASN A 201 17.83 -11.83 31.12
CA ASN A 201 16.58 -11.77 31.89
C ASN A 201 15.57 -10.70 31.42
N PHE A 202 16.01 -9.67 30.69
CA PHE A 202 15.15 -8.59 30.18
C PHE A 202 14.83 -8.72 28.68
N LEU A 203 15.26 -9.80 28.02
CA LEU A 203 15.10 -9.98 26.58
C LEU A 203 13.61 -10.07 26.20
N LYS A 204 13.20 -9.20 25.27
CA LYS A 204 11.82 -9.10 24.73
C LYS A 204 11.73 -9.38 23.24
N ALA A 205 12.77 -9.03 22.48
CA ALA A 205 12.79 -9.22 21.04
C ALA A 205 14.02 -10.01 20.61
N LEU A 206 13.80 -11.07 19.82
CA LEU A 206 14.86 -11.93 19.28
C LEU A 206 14.73 -12.00 17.75
N LYS A 207 15.83 -11.69 17.05
CA LYS A 207 15.92 -11.81 15.60
C LYS A 207 16.93 -12.88 15.22
N LEU A 208 16.50 -13.83 14.40
CA LEU A 208 17.28 -14.97 13.91
C LEU A 208 17.21 -15.06 12.38
N ILE A 209 16.97 -13.92 11.71
CA ILE A 209 16.69 -13.83 10.27
C ILE A 209 17.83 -14.45 9.47
N GLY A 210 17.53 -15.22 8.44
CA GLY A 210 18.55 -15.81 7.58
C GLY A 210 19.38 -16.93 8.22
N ASN A 211 19.04 -17.40 9.43
CA ASN A 211 19.73 -18.55 10.01
C ASN A 211 19.25 -19.89 9.45
N ARG A 212 20.12 -20.91 9.46
CA ARG A 212 19.86 -22.29 9.02
C ARG A 212 20.02 -23.24 10.20
N LEU A 213 19.12 -23.08 11.17
CA LEU A 213 19.08 -23.92 12.37
C LEU A 213 18.67 -25.35 12.00
N GLY A 214 19.19 -26.32 12.75
CA GLY A 214 18.81 -27.72 12.67
C GLY A 214 17.40 -27.99 13.20
N PRO A 215 17.04 -29.27 13.34
CA PRO A 215 15.74 -29.67 13.88
C PRO A 215 15.46 -29.02 15.24
N LEU A 216 14.20 -28.68 15.47
CA LEU A 216 13.75 -28.11 16.74
C LEU A 216 13.86 -29.15 17.86
N GLU A 217 14.60 -28.80 18.92
CA GLU A 217 14.72 -29.61 20.13
C GLU A 217 13.46 -29.43 21.00
N GLU A 218 13.00 -30.49 21.66
CA GLU A 218 11.84 -30.41 22.55
C GLU A 218 12.23 -29.83 23.92
N GLY A 219 11.28 -29.14 24.57
CA GLY A 219 11.45 -28.69 25.96
C GLY A 219 12.31 -27.43 26.14
N LEU A 220 12.74 -26.76 25.07
CA LEU A 220 13.35 -25.44 25.22
C LEU A 220 12.29 -24.43 25.69
N LYS A 221 12.73 -23.46 26.49
CA LYS A 221 11.87 -22.38 26.99
C LYS A 221 12.52 -21.04 26.70
N PHE A 222 11.81 -20.20 25.98
CA PHE A 222 12.20 -18.84 25.67
C PHE A 222 11.36 -17.86 26.50
N GLU A 223 11.73 -17.73 27.77
CA GLU A 223 10.99 -16.94 28.75
C GLU A 223 11.09 -15.43 28.47
N GLY A 224 9.99 -14.72 28.67
CA GLY A 224 9.95 -13.26 28.57
C GLY A 224 9.99 -12.66 27.16
N ILE A 225 10.33 -13.44 26.12
CA ILE A 225 10.41 -12.98 24.73
C ILE A 225 9.01 -12.82 24.13
N THR A 226 8.68 -11.59 23.73
CA THR A 226 7.37 -11.20 23.19
C THR A 226 7.37 -11.02 21.67
N ALA A 227 8.53 -10.89 21.04
CA ALA A 227 8.70 -10.72 19.61
C ALA A 227 9.81 -11.63 19.05
N LEU A 228 9.48 -12.39 18.00
CA LEU A 228 10.39 -13.32 17.32
C LEU A 228 10.40 -13.08 15.81
N HIS A 229 11.59 -12.92 15.26
CA HIS A 229 11.82 -12.81 13.81
C HIS A 229 12.65 -13.98 13.31
N ILE A 230 12.04 -14.82 12.47
CA ILE A 230 12.62 -16.02 11.86
C ILE A 230 12.41 -15.98 10.34
N ASP A 231 12.46 -14.78 9.78
CA ASP A 231 12.38 -14.53 8.34
C ASP A 231 13.58 -15.16 7.63
N GLU A 232 13.39 -15.59 6.38
CA GLU A 232 14.43 -16.17 5.53
C GLU A 232 15.18 -17.34 6.18
N THR A 233 14.61 -18.05 7.16
CA THR A 233 15.22 -19.21 7.83
C THR A 233 14.96 -20.53 7.09
N LEU A 234 13.98 -20.51 6.18
CA LEU A 234 13.44 -21.67 5.47
C LEU A 234 12.87 -22.74 6.41
N LEU A 235 12.47 -22.42 7.63
CA LEU A 235 11.76 -23.35 8.50
C LEU A 235 10.42 -23.76 7.86
N THR A 236 10.02 -25.02 8.02
CA THR A 236 8.67 -25.43 7.60
C THR A 236 7.63 -24.82 8.53
N TRP A 237 6.37 -24.83 8.11
CA TRP A 237 5.30 -24.32 8.95
C TRP A 237 5.14 -25.12 10.24
N GLU A 238 5.32 -26.43 10.20
CA GLU A 238 5.25 -27.32 11.35
C GLU A 238 6.35 -27.00 12.37
N GLU A 239 7.58 -26.73 11.88
CA GLU A 239 8.69 -26.29 12.73
C GLU A 239 8.38 -24.94 13.38
N ILE A 240 7.88 -23.96 12.61
CA ILE A 240 7.47 -22.64 13.11
C ILE A 240 6.36 -22.80 14.16
N SER A 241 5.35 -23.61 13.86
CA SER A 241 4.21 -23.88 14.72
C SER A 241 4.65 -24.48 16.05
N ALA A 242 5.47 -25.53 16.02
CA ALA A 242 6.04 -26.16 17.22
C ALA A 242 6.89 -25.17 18.02
N LEU A 243 7.67 -24.32 17.34
CA LEU A 243 8.49 -23.29 17.98
C LEU A 243 7.63 -22.30 18.77
N THR A 244 6.47 -21.87 18.26
CA THR A 244 5.62 -20.91 18.99
C THR A 244 5.14 -21.40 20.36
N TYR A 245 5.05 -22.72 20.58
CA TYR A 245 4.69 -23.30 21.88
C TYR A 245 5.85 -23.30 22.90
N GLN A 246 7.09 -23.06 22.45
CA GLN A 246 8.27 -22.93 23.30
C GLN A 246 8.49 -21.48 23.80
N PHE A 247 7.68 -20.53 23.32
CA PHE A 247 7.67 -19.13 23.75
C PHE A 247 6.35 -18.83 24.48
N PRO A 248 6.32 -18.84 25.83
CA PRO A 248 5.07 -18.77 26.60
C PRO A 248 4.27 -17.47 26.43
N VAL A 249 4.93 -16.38 26.05
CA VAL A 249 4.34 -15.02 25.97
C VAL A 249 4.53 -14.36 24.60
N LEU A 250 4.73 -15.16 23.54
CA LEU A 250 4.99 -14.64 22.20
C LEU A 250 3.77 -13.93 21.61
N SER A 251 3.88 -12.62 21.41
CA SER A 251 2.78 -11.80 20.87
C SER A 251 2.99 -11.44 19.39
N THR A 252 4.24 -11.31 18.96
CA THR A 252 4.61 -10.88 17.60
C THR A 252 5.52 -11.92 16.95
N LEU A 253 5.10 -12.43 15.80
CA LEU A 253 5.87 -13.38 15.00
C LEU A 253 6.06 -12.87 13.57
N SER A 254 7.30 -12.91 13.11
CA SER A 254 7.67 -12.69 11.71
C SER A 254 8.30 -13.94 11.12
N ALA A 255 7.70 -14.48 10.06
CA ALA A 255 8.12 -15.68 9.36
C ALA A 255 8.04 -15.50 7.83
N SER A 256 8.58 -14.37 7.37
CA SER A 256 8.57 -13.95 5.97
C SER A 256 9.65 -14.67 5.16
N ALA A 257 9.46 -14.75 3.84
CA ALA A 257 10.46 -15.29 2.90
C ALA A 257 10.96 -16.71 3.26
N ASN A 258 10.09 -17.53 3.83
CA ASN A 258 10.36 -18.93 4.18
C ASN A 258 9.84 -19.93 3.12
N GLN A 259 9.33 -19.44 1.98
CA GLN A 259 8.78 -20.26 0.88
C GLN A 259 7.58 -21.12 1.32
N LEU A 260 6.79 -20.60 2.26
CA LEU A 260 5.61 -21.27 2.82
C LEU A 260 4.44 -21.21 1.84
N SER A 261 3.79 -22.35 1.58
CA SER A 261 2.65 -22.41 0.65
C SER A 261 1.33 -22.82 1.31
N MET A 262 1.36 -23.63 2.36
CA MET A 262 0.18 -24.20 3.02
C MET A 262 0.39 -24.34 4.54
N PRO A 263 0.16 -23.27 5.32
CA PRO A 263 0.28 -23.33 6.78
C PRO A 263 -0.90 -24.06 7.41
N THR A 264 -0.76 -25.37 7.66
CA THR A 264 -1.87 -26.25 8.09
C THR A 264 -2.05 -26.40 9.60
N THR A 265 -0.98 -26.27 10.39
CA THR A 265 -1.01 -26.45 11.85
C THR A 265 -1.28 -25.14 12.59
N PRO A 266 -1.95 -25.15 13.76
CA PRO A 266 -2.24 -23.93 14.51
C PRO A 266 -1.02 -23.45 15.32
N LEU A 267 -0.78 -22.14 15.29
CA LEU A 267 0.20 -21.48 16.16
C LEU A 267 -0.33 -21.34 17.61
N SER A 268 0.55 -20.96 18.53
CA SER A 268 0.17 -20.56 19.89
C SER A 268 -0.83 -19.39 19.88
N ASN A 269 -1.89 -19.50 20.68
CA ASN A 269 -2.98 -18.51 20.74
C ASN A 269 -2.59 -17.19 21.45
N THR A 270 -1.31 -17.02 21.77
CA THR A 270 -0.73 -15.78 22.35
C THR A 270 -0.45 -14.71 21.30
N ILE A 271 -0.39 -15.12 20.02
CA ILE A 271 -0.01 -14.25 18.90
C ILE A 271 -1.12 -13.24 18.59
N THR A 272 -0.72 -11.97 18.52
CA THR A 272 -1.55 -10.81 18.17
C THR A 272 -1.12 -10.19 16.84
N ARG A 273 0.16 -10.30 16.47
CA ARG A 273 0.71 -9.78 15.21
C ARG A 273 1.48 -10.88 14.49
N LEU A 274 1.04 -11.19 13.28
CA LEU A 274 1.63 -12.23 12.43
C LEU A 274 2.03 -11.65 11.07
N THR A 275 3.30 -11.84 10.71
CA THR A 275 3.88 -11.38 9.45
C THR A 275 4.33 -12.58 8.63
N LEU A 276 3.66 -12.84 7.50
CA LEU A 276 3.94 -13.94 6.57
C LEU A 276 4.26 -13.40 5.17
N GLU A 277 5.08 -12.37 5.09
CA GLU A 277 5.35 -11.68 3.84
C GLU A 277 6.25 -12.49 2.90
N ASN A 278 6.14 -12.26 1.60
CA ASN A 278 7.03 -12.82 0.57
C ASN A 278 7.16 -14.35 0.64
N ASN A 279 6.06 -15.03 0.96
CA ASN A 279 5.95 -16.48 0.92
C ASN A 279 5.25 -16.93 -0.38
N ASP A 280 4.91 -18.21 -0.48
CA ASP A 280 4.31 -18.85 -1.65
C ASP A 280 2.79 -19.09 -1.49
N LEU A 281 2.08 -18.30 -0.69
CA LEU A 281 0.64 -18.48 -0.45
C LEU A 281 -0.17 -18.08 -1.70
N ASN A 282 -1.08 -18.94 -2.17
CA ASN A 282 -1.86 -18.71 -3.40
C ASN A 282 -3.34 -18.38 -3.15
N THR A 283 -3.88 -18.76 -1.98
CA THR A 283 -5.28 -18.56 -1.62
C THR A 283 -5.43 -18.11 -0.17
N LEU A 284 -6.54 -17.47 0.20
CA LEU A 284 -6.86 -17.19 1.61
C LEU A 284 -7.19 -18.46 2.40
N SER A 285 -7.75 -19.50 1.77
CA SER A 285 -8.03 -20.76 2.43
C SER A 285 -6.76 -21.52 2.85
N SER A 286 -5.61 -21.24 2.22
CA SER A 286 -4.31 -21.82 2.63
C SER A 286 -3.94 -21.51 4.08
N ILE A 287 -4.42 -20.39 4.62
CA ILE A 287 -4.18 -19.92 5.99
C ILE A 287 -5.35 -20.19 6.95
N LYS A 288 -6.22 -21.15 6.62
CA LYS A 288 -7.39 -21.50 7.44
C LYS A 288 -7.05 -21.87 8.87
N SER A 289 -5.87 -22.42 9.14
CA SER A 289 -5.39 -22.75 10.49
C SER A 289 -5.35 -21.52 11.41
N LEU A 290 -5.15 -20.32 10.84
CA LEU A 290 -5.06 -19.05 11.58
C LEU A 290 -6.42 -18.58 12.12
N THR A 291 -7.54 -19.16 11.67
CA THR A 291 -8.88 -18.85 12.21
C THR A 291 -9.00 -19.20 13.70
N SER A 292 -8.17 -20.13 14.18
CA SER A 292 -8.08 -20.52 15.59
C SER A 292 -7.42 -19.49 16.51
N LEU A 293 -6.72 -18.48 15.95
CA LEU A 293 -5.96 -17.50 16.71
C LEU A 293 -6.86 -16.37 17.23
N SER A 294 -7.62 -16.63 18.29
CA SER A 294 -8.65 -15.73 18.82
C SER A 294 -8.16 -14.36 19.30
N ARG A 295 -6.85 -14.15 19.39
CA ARG A 295 -6.21 -12.87 19.79
C ARG A 295 -5.52 -12.15 18.64
N LEU A 296 -5.58 -12.69 17.41
CA LEU A 296 -4.90 -12.11 16.27
C LEU A 296 -5.54 -10.76 15.89
N GLU A 297 -4.73 -9.71 15.87
CA GLU A 297 -5.14 -8.33 15.58
C GLU A 297 -4.61 -7.84 14.24
N HIS A 298 -3.39 -8.25 13.89
CA HIS A 298 -2.68 -7.80 12.70
C HIS A 298 -2.13 -8.99 11.92
N LEU A 299 -2.50 -9.06 10.64
CA LEU A 299 -2.01 -10.08 9.71
C LEU A 299 -1.42 -9.41 8.46
N SER A 300 -0.15 -9.68 8.18
CA SER A 300 0.48 -9.29 6.92
C SER A 300 0.71 -10.50 6.02
N LEU A 301 0.14 -10.46 4.82
CA LEU A 301 0.29 -11.42 3.72
C LEU A 301 0.90 -10.76 2.48
N ARG A 302 1.58 -9.63 2.67
CA ARG A 302 2.16 -8.85 1.58
C ARG A 302 3.16 -9.67 0.77
N GLY A 303 3.17 -9.48 -0.56
CA GLY A 303 4.19 -10.10 -1.41
C GLY A 303 4.02 -11.60 -1.64
N ASN A 304 2.84 -12.16 -1.35
CA ASN A 304 2.51 -13.55 -1.68
C ASN A 304 1.93 -13.65 -3.10
N ASN A 305 1.37 -14.81 -3.44
CA ASN A 305 0.74 -15.09 -4.73
C ASN A 305 -0.80 -15.18 -4.63
N ILE A 306 -1.42 -14.55 -3.63
CA ILE A 306 -2.84 -14.71 -3.36
C ILE A 306 -3.68 -14.14 -4.51
N SER A 307 -4.45 -14.99 -5.17
CA SER A 307 -5.34 -14.59 -6.27
C SER A 307 -6.81 -14.92 -6.03
N THR A 308 -7.10 -15.95 -5.23
CA THR A 308 -8.47 -16.41 -4.93
C THR A 308 -8.67 -16.62 -3.43
N ILE A 309 -9.93 -16.70 -3.00
CA ILE A 309 -10.26 -17.00 -1.61
C ILE A 309 -10.06 -18.48 -1.34
N TYR A 310 -10.66 -19.32 -2.17
CA TYR A 310 -10.63 -20.77 -2.05
C TYR A 310 -9.82 -21.41 -3.17
N ASP A 311 -9.34 -22.63 -2.94
CA ASP A 311 -8.75 -23.47 -3.97
C ASP A 311 -9.88 -24.11 -4.80
N THR A 312 -9.83 -23.95 -6.11
CA THR A 312 -10.84 -24.49 -7.04
C THR A 312 -10.91 -26.02 -7.02
N ASN A 313 -9.86 -26.69 -6.53
CA ASN A 313 -9.78 -28.14 -6.48
C ASN A 313 -10.38 -28.75 -5.20
N ASN A 314 -10.80 -27.92 -4.23
CA ASN A 314 -11.28 -28.40 -2.94
C ASN A 314 -12.72 -27.93 -2.67
N THR A 315 -13.70 -28.75 -3.08
CA THR A 315 -15.14 -28.47 -2.96
C THR A 315 -15.71 -28.69 -1.55
N SER A 316 -14.85 -29.01 -0.57
CA SER A 316 -15.24 -29.33 0.81
C SER A 316 -15.15 -28.16 1.79
N ASP A 317 -14.91 -26.93 1.31
CA ASP A 317 -14.51 -25.84 2.21
C ASP A 317 -15.69 -25.29 3.04
N THR A 318 -15.67 -25.69 4.31
CA THR A 318 -16.38 -25.06 5.43
C THR A 318 -16.17 -23.55 5.45
N ALA A 319 -17.14 -22.80 5.99
CA ALA A 319 -17.06 -21.35 6.19
C ALA A 319 -15.68 -20.90 6.74
N LEU A 320 -14.91 -20.17 5.92
CA LEU A 320 -13.67 -19.53 6.33
C LEU A 320 -14.04 -18.21 7.02
N GLN A 321 -13.83 -18.12 8.33
CA GLN A 321 -14.06 -16.87 9.07
C GLN A 321 -12.95 -16.65 10.10
N PHE A 322 -12.32 -15.49 10.03
CA PHE A 322 -11.25 -15.05 10.91
C PHE A 322 -11.81 -14.39 12.18
N PRO A 323 -11.03 -14.36 13.27
CA PRO A 323 -11.48 -13.79 14.53
C PRO A 323 -11.83 -12.31 14.42
N GLN A 324 -12.82 -11.87 15.19
CA GLN A 324 -13.26 -10.47 15.23
C GLN A 324 -12.20 -9.51 15.78
N SER A 325 -11.19 -10.03 16.50
CA SER A 325 -10.02 -9.25 16.93
C SER A 325 -9.16 -8.77 15.75
N LEU A 326 -9.27 -9.39 14.57
CA LEU A 326 -8.42 -9.04 13.43
C LEU A 326 -8.91 -7.76 12.77
N HIS A 327 -8.23 -6.66 13.09
CA HIS A 327 -8.57 -5.32 12.61
C HIS A 327 -7.75 -4.89 11.40
N SER A 328 -6.53 -5.44 11.23
CA SER A 328 -5.57 -5.00 10.23
C SER A 328 -5.10 -6.13 9.32
N LEU A 329 -5.34 -5.98 8.03
CA LEU A 329 -4.93 -6.93 7.00
C LEU A 329 -4.09 -6.26 5.90
N ASP A 330 -2.92 -6.81 5.63
CA ASP A 330 -2.08 -6.41 4.50
C ASP A 330 -2.07 -7.48 3.40
N LEU A 331 -2.72 -7.19 2.28
CA LEU A 331 -2.80 -7.98 1.06
C LEU A 331 -2.08 -7.30 -0.11
N SER A 332 -1.25 -6.29 0.16
CA SER A 332 -0.51 -5.59 -0.90
C SER A 332 0.46 -6.52 -1.63
N ARG A 333 0.77 -6.21 -2.90
CA ARG A 333 1.69 -7.03 -3.72
C ARG A 333 1.29 -8.50 -3.82
N ASN A 334 0.01 -8.76 -4.08
CA ASN A 334 -0.52 -10.09 -4.39
C ASN A 334 -1.03 -10.14 -5.85
N LYS A 335 -1.80 -11.16 -6.20
CA LYS A 335 -2.33 -11.40 -7.56
C LYS A 335 -3.85 -11.25 -7.62
N ILE A 336 -4.41 -10.34 -6.82
CA ILE A 336 -5.85 -10.08 -6.78
C ILE A 336 -6.25 -9.29 -8.03
N THR A 337 -7.24 -9.79 -8.77
CA THR A 337 -7.68 -9.22 -10.06
C THR A 337 -9.15 -8.82 -10.09
N THR A 338 -9.97 -9.24 -9.12
CA THR A 338 -11.43 -9.04 -9.16
C THR A 338 -11.96 -8.31 -7.94
N TRP A 339 -13.01 -7.50 -8.15
CA TRP A 339 -13.77 -6.89 -7.05
C TRP A 339 -14.55 -7.91 -6.23
N ASP A 340 -14.87 -9.07 -6.81
CA ASP A 340 -15.51 -10.17 -6.11
C ASP A 340 -14.68 -10.65 -4.91
N PHE A 341 -13.36 -10.73 -5.08
CA PHE A 341 -12.44 -11.02 -3.97
C PHE A 341 -12.62 -10.01 -2.82
N ILE A 342 -12.69 -8.71 -3.15
CA ILE A 342 -12.85 -7.62 -2.18
C ILE A 342 -14.21 -7.69 -1.47
N ASN A 343 -15.27 -8.01 -2.22
CA ASN A 343 -16.64 -8.11 -1.72
C ASN A 343 -16.82 -9.18 -0.64
N HIS A 344 -16.01 -10.24 -0.64
CA HIS A 344 -16.06 -11.31 0.36
C HIS A 344 -15.28 -10.99 1.64
N LEU A 345 -14.33 -10.04 1.60
CA LEU A 345 -13.49 -9.71 2.76
C LEU A 345 -14.28 -9.36 4.03
N PRO A 346 -15.39 -8.60 4.00
CA PRO A 346 -16.18 -8.30 5.21
C PRO A 346 -16.72 -9.55 5.91
N ALA A 347 -17.13 -10.57 5.15
CA ALA A 347 -17.65 -11.82 5.72
C ALA A 347 -16.53 -12.68 6.30
N LEU A 348 -15.37 -12.72 5.62
CA LEU A 348 -14.18 -13.46 6.05
C LEU A 348 -13.53 -12.81 7.28
N PHE A 349 -13.48 -11.49 7.34
CA PHE A 349 -12.79 -10.70 8.37
C PHE A 349 -13.77 -9.72 9.03
N PRO A 350 -14.65 -10.18 9.94
CA PRO A 350 -15.71 -9.35 10.52
C PRO A 350 -15.21 -8.17 11.36
N GLY A 351 -13.96 -8.21 11.84
CA GLY A 351 -13.32 -7.12 12.59
C GLY A 351 -12.57 -6.10 11.75
N LEU A 352 -12.47 -6.28 10.43
CA LEU A 352 -11.55 -5.53 9.57
C LEU A 352 -11.90 -4.03 9.49
N ASP A 353 -10.96 -3.19 9.90
CA ASP A 353 -11.04 -1.73 9.74
C ASP A 353 -9.84 -1.12 8.99
N THR A 354 -8.75 -1.87 8.83
CA THR A 354 -7.52 -1.41 8.21
C THR A 354 -7.11 -2.38 7.13
N LEU A 355 -7.11 -1.91 5.87
CA LEU A 355 -6.74 -2.72 4.72
C LEU A 355 -5.59 -2.09 3.94
N ARG A 356 -4.63 -2.91 3.53
CA ARG A 356 -3.67 -2.57 2.47
C ARG A 356 -3.82 -3.55 1.32
N ILE A 357 -3.94 -3.02 0.11
CA ILE A 357 -4.21 -3.82 -1.08
C ILE A 357 -3.53 -3.24 -2.34
N SER A 358 -2.70 -2.21 -2.17
CA SER A 358 -1.90 -1.62 -3.25
C SER A 358 -1.05 -2.66 -3.99
N ALA A 359 -0.71 -2.37 -5.25
CA ALA A 359 0.12 -3.23 -6.10
C ALA A 359 -0.48 -4.63 -6.32
N ASN A 360 -1.79 -4.67 -6.57
CA ASN A 360 -2.49 -5.83 -7.11
C ASN A 360 -3.00 -5.47 -8.51
N SER A 361 -3.03 -6.45 -9.42
CA SER A 361 -3.46 -6.23 -10.82
C SER A 361 -4.91 -5.75 -10.97
N LEU A 362 -5.72 -5.85 -9.90
CA LEU A 362 -7.02 -5.20 -9.79
C LEU A 362 -6.94 -3.70 -10.11
N TYR A 363 -5.93 -2.99 -9.60
CA TYR A 363 -5.79 -1.54 -9.79
C TYR A 363 -5.27 -1.16 -11.18
N ASP A 364 -4.72 -2.12 -11.93
CA ASP A 364 -4.29 -1.92 -13.32
C ASP A 364 -5.46 -2.03 -14.31
N GLN A 365 -6.66 -2.41 -13.84
CA GLN A 365 -7.88 -2.50 -14.64
C GLN A 365 -8.58 -1.13 -14.77
N PRO A 366 -9.40 -0.93 -15.81
CA PRO A 366 -10.29 0.23 -15.87
C PRO A 366 -11.43 0.14 -14.83
N VAL A 367 -11.98 1.29 -14.46
CA VAL A 367 -13.17 1.40 -13.57
C VAL A 367 -14.35 0.57 -14.10
N GLY A 368 -14.49 0.50 -15.41
CA GLY A 368 -15.48 -0.31 -16.10
C GLY A 368 -15.44 -0.06 -17.60
N PRO A 369 -16.23 -0.81 -18.39
CA PRO A 369 -16.26 -0.68 -19.84
C PRO A 369 -16.66 0.73 -20.30
N SER A 370 -16.00 1.25 -21.33
CA SER A 370 -16.20 2.64 -21.81
C SER A 370 -17.63 2.93 -22.24
N HIS A 371 -18.35 1.90 -22.73
CA HIS A 371 -19.75 2.01 -23.14
C HIS A 371 -20.72 2.19 -21.96
N ILE A 372 -20.30 1.83 -20.74
CA ILE A 372 -21.08 1.98 -19.51
C ILE A 372 -20.68 3.27 -18.80
N THR A 373 -19.39 3.45 -18.56
CA THR A 373 -18.89 4.51 -17.68
C THR A 373 -18.80 5.87 -18.39
N GLY A 374 -18.63 5.85 -19.72
CA GLY A 374 -18.36 7.01 -20.55
C GLY A 374 -16.90 7.49 -20.49
N VAL A 375 -16.03 6.81 -19.75
CA VAL A 375 -14.60 7.13 -19.62
C VAL A 375 -13.73 6.16 -20.42
N PRO A 376 -12.53 6.57 -20.88
CA PRO A 376 -11.60 5.66 -21.56
C PRO A 376 -11.19 4.49 -20.66
N GLU A 377 -11.05 3.29 -21.25
CA GLU A 377 -10.51 2.09 -20.58
C GLU A 377 -8.99 2.22 -20.33
N LYS A 378 -8.64 3.05 -19.37
CA LYS A 378 -7.28 3.20 -18.83
C LYS A 378 -7.21 2.57 -17.43
N PRO A 379 -6.01 2.19 -16.96
CA PRO A 379 -5.81 1.78 -15.56
C PRO A 379 -6.40 2.81 -14.61
N MET A 380 -7.04 2.33 -13.53
CA MET A 380 -7.59 3.20 -12.50
C MET A 380 -6.52 4.13 -11.93
N THR A 381 -6.90 5.39 -11.73
CA THR A 381 -6.13 6.30 -10.90
C THR A 381 -6.11 5.82 -9.45
N VAL A 382 -5.16 6.33 -8.66
CA VAL A 382 -5.07 6.03 -7.22
C VAL A 382 -6.38 6.39 -6.51
N ASP A 383 -7.00 7.51 -6.88
CA ASP A 383 -8.25 7.98 -6.28
C ASP A 383 -9.45 7.10 -6.65
N GLU A 384 -9.57 6.67 -7.91
CA GLU A 384 -10.62 5.74 -8.34
C GLU A 384 -10.50 4.40 -7.63
N ALA A 385 -9.30 3.82 -7.58
CA ALA A 385 -9.02 2.58 -6.87
C ALA A 385 -9.34 2.70 -5.37
N TYR A 386 -8.95 3.82 -4.75
CA TYR A 386 -9.22 4.13 -3.35
C TYR A 386 -10.72 4.22 -3.07
N MET A 387 -11.45 5.04 -3.84
CA MET A 387 -12.90 5.23 -3.71
C MET A 387 -13.67 3.93 -3.92
N LEU A 388 -13.35 3.15 -4.95
CA LEU A 388 -14.06 1.89 -5.23
C LEU A 388 -13.80 0.84 -4.14
N THR A 389 -12.59 0.79 -3.60
CA THR A 389 -12.25 -0.16 -2.53
C THR A 389 -12.97 0.19 -1.24
N LEU A 390 -12.92 1.46 -0.80
CA LEU A 390 -13.56 1.87 0.45
C LEU A 390 -15.08 1.72 0.36
N SER A 391 -15.71 2.02 -0.79
CA SER A 391 -17.16 1.92 -0.95
C SER A 391 -17.69 0.49 -0.89
N ARG A 392 -16.84 -0.50 -1.19
CA ARG A 392 -17.20 -1.92 -1.08
C ARG A 392 -17.09 -2.47 0.33
N ILE A 393 -16.33 -1.82 1.22
CA ILE A 393 -16.12 -2.25 2.60
C ILE A 393 -16.45 -1.11 3.57
N GLY A 394 -17.68 -1.14 4.09
CA GLY A 394 -18.22 -0.09 4.97
C GLY A 394 -17.45 0.07 6.30
N SER A 395 -16.87 -1.01 6.81
CA SER A 395 -16.17 -1.01 8.11
C SER A 395 -14.79 -0.34 8.10
N LEU A 396 -14.20 -0.05 6.92
CA LEU A 396 -12.84 0.48 6.85
C LEU A 396 -12.71 1.88 7.49
N ARG A 397 -11.65 2.07 8.26
CA ARG A 397 -11.19 3.35 8.80
C ARG A 397 -9.86 3.78 8.18
N MET A 398 -9.05 2.82 7.72
CA MET A 398 -7.79 3.07 7.03
C MET A 398 -7.65 2.20 5.78
N LEU A 399 -7.21 2.79 4.68
CA LEU A 399 -6.94 2.12 3.41
C LEU A 399 -5.59 2.59 2.83
N ASN A 400 -4.68 1.66 2.56
CA ASN A 400 -3.36 1.94 2.00
C ASN A 400 -2.59 3.05 2.75
N TYR A 401 -2.57 2.98 4.10
CA TYR A 401 -2.00 3.98 5.03
C TYR A 401 -2.75 5.31 5.14
N GLY A 402 -3.76 5.57 4.30
CA GLY A 402 -4.60 6.75 4.39
C GLY A 402 -5.78 6.54 5.35
N LYS A 403 -6.02 7.48 6.25
CA LYS A 403 -7.27 7.54 7.05
C LYS A 403 -8.42 7.90 6.13
N ILE A 404 -9.52 7.14 6.19
CA ILE A 404 -10.75 7.43 5.46
C ILE A 404 -11.52 8.49 6.24
N THR A 405 -11.67 9.68 5.66
CA THR A 405 -12.49 10.74 6.26
C THR A 405 -13.98 10.53 5.93
N PRO A 406 -14.91 11.16 6.67
CA PRO A 406 -16.33 11.14 6.31
C PRO A 406 -16.60 11.68 4.90
N LYS A 407 -15.81 12.67 4.45
CA LYS A 407 -15.90 13.22 3.10
C LYS A 407 -15.48 12.20 2.04
N ASP A 408 -14.37 11.48 2.27
CA ASP A 408 -13.91 10.43 1.36
C ASP A 408 -14.94 9.31 1.23
N ARG A 409 -15.53 8.91 2.38
CA ARG A 409 -16.60 7.91 2.46
C ARG A 409 -17.81 8.32 1.63
N ASN A 410 -18.32 9.52 1.86
CA ASN A 410 -19.48 10.05 1.14
C ASN A 410 -19.23 10.15 -0.37
N ASN A 411 -18.10 10.77 -0.76
CA ASN A 411 -17.74 10.92 -2.17
C ASN A 411 -17.56 9.58 -2.87
N GLY A 412 -16.85 8.65 -2.24
CA GLY A 412 -16.59 7.33 -2.80
C GLY A 412 -17.87 6.51 -2.95
N GLU A 413 -18.77 6.55 -1.97
CA GLU A 413 -20.01 5.76 -1.99
C GLU A 413 -21.01 6.29 -3.01
N LEU A 414 -21.16 7.62 -3.12
CA LEU A 414 -21.96 8.24 -4.17
C LEU A 414 -21.38 7.96 -5.57
N TYR A 415 -20.06 8.05 -5.73
CA TYR A 415 -19.40 7.71 -6.98
C TYR A 415 -19.65 6.24 -7.37
N TYR A 416 -19.50 5.33 -6.41
CA TYR A 416 -19.74 3.91 -6.60
C TYR A 416 -21.21 3.60 -6.97
N LEU A 417 -22.18 4.19 -6.28
CA LEU A 417 -23.60 4.09 -6.62
C LEU A 417 -23.88 4.60 -8.05
N SER A 418 -23.26 5.72 -8.44
CA SER A 418 -23.43 6.27 -9.79
C SER A 418 -22.96 5.30 -10.88
N LEU A 419 -21.88 4.55 -10.62
CA LEU A 419 -21.37 3.54 -11.55
C LEU A 419 -22.32 2.34 -11.66
N ILE A 420 -22.88 1.88 -10.55
CA ILE A 420 -23.90 0.82 -10.54
C ILE A 420 -25.13 1.28 -11.34
N GLY A 421 -25.60 2.51 -11.13
CA GLY A 421 -26.73 3.07 -11.89
C GLY A 421 -26.48 3.14 -13.39
N LYS A 422 -25.26 3.48 -13.81
CA LYS A 422 -24.83 3.43 -15.21
C LYS A 422 -24.83 2.01 -15.77
N GLU A 423 -24.30 1.03 -15.03
CA GLU A 423 -24.29 -0.38 -15.44
C GLU A 423 -25.72 -0.94 -15.59
N LEU A 424 -26.62 -0.63 -14.66
CA LEU A 424 -28.03 -1.00 -14.71
C LEU A 424 -28.79 -0.31 -15.85
N SER A 425 -28.45 0.93 -16.19
CA SER A 425 -29.05 1.66 -17.32
C SER A 425 -28.59 1.13 -18.67
N ALA A 426 -27.33 0.68 -18.75
CA ALA A 426 -26.74 0.10 -19.95
C ALA A 426 -27.12 -1.37 -20.17
N SER A 427 -27.76 -2.01 -19.19
CA SER A 427 -28.09 -3.44 -19.23
C SER A 427 -29.61 -3.70 -19.27
N PRO A 428 -30.06 -4.81 -19.90
CA PRO A 428 -31.44 -5.23 -19.83
C PRO A 428 -31.87 -5.53 -18.38
N GLU A 429 -33.16 -5.39 -18.08
CA GLU A 429 -33.73 -5.69 -16.76
C GLU A 429 -33.49 -7.13 -16.32
N THR A 430 -33.43 -8.07 -17.26
CA THR A 430 -33.09 -9.49 -16.96
C THR A 430 -31.69 -9.69 -16.40
N ALA A 431 -30.76 -8.74 -16.61
CA ALA A 431 -29.40 -8.79 -16.10
C ALA A 431 -29.26 -8.13 -14.71
N GLU A 432 -30.28 -7.42 -14.23
CA GLU A 432 -30.23 -6.64 -12.98
C GLU A 432 -29.80 -7.49 -11.79
N ALA A 433 -30.45 -8.65 -11.57
CA ALA A 433 -30.12 -9.54 -10.46
C ALA A 433 -28.65 -9.99 -10.47
N GLY A 434 -28.09 -10.26 -11.64
CA GLY A 434 -26.69 -10.68 -11.80
C GLY A 434 -25.70 -9.54 -11.59
N ILE A 435 -26.08 -8.29 -11.90
CA ILE A 435 -25.28 -7.10 -11.62
C ILE A 435 -25.28 -6.83 -10.12
N LEU A 436 -26.46 -6.74 -9.51
CA LEU A 436 -26.61 -6.44 -8.09
C LEU A 436 -25.91 -7.48 -7.19
N ALA A 437 -25.86 -8.75 -7.60
CA ALA A 437 -25.08 -9.78 -6.92
C ALA A 437 -23.58 -9.45 -6.76
N LYS A 438 -23.00 -8.63 -7.66
CA LYS A 438 -21.60 -8.17 -7.60
C LYS A 438 -21.40 -6.94 -6.70
N HIS A 439 -22.48 -6.42 -6.13
CA HIS A 439 -22.50 -5.19 -5.33
C HIS A 439 -23.24 -5.41 -4.02
N PRO A 440 -22.65 -6.15 -3.06
CA PRO A 440 -23.34 -6.58 -1.83
C PRO A 440 -23.85 -5.41 -0.96
N ARG A 441 -23.22 -4.24 -1.06
CA ARG A 441 -23.63 -3.02 -0.34
C ARG A 441 -24.67 -2.17 -1.09
N TYR A 442 -25.16 -2.59 -2.26
CA TYR A 442 -26.08 -1.75 -3.05
C TYR A 442 -27.35 -1.36 -2.28
N SER A 443 -28.01 -2.33 -1.63
CA SER A 443 -29.23 -2.07 -0.84
C SER A 443 -28.96 -1.07 0.29
N GLU A 444 -27.93 -1.33 1.10
CA GLU A 444 -27.51 -0.47 2.21
C GLU A 444 -27.24 0.97 1.75
N LEU A 445 -26.54 1.12 0.62
CA LEU A 445 -26.18 2.43 0.08
C LEU A 445 -27.40 3.15 -0.51
N CYS A 446 -28.37 2.44 -1.09
CA CYS A 446 -29.63 3.03 -1.54
C CYS A 446 -30.47 3.54 -0.38
N ASP A 447 -30.48 2.84 0.76
CA ASP A 447 -31.18 3.29 1.96
C ASP A 447 -30.55 4.58 2.52
N LEU A 448 -29.23 4.75 2.37
CA LEU A 448 -28.50 5.90 2.88
C LEU A 448 -28.55 7.14 1.95
N TYR A 449 -28.44 6.94 0.64
CA TYR A 449 -28.27 8.02 -0.34
C TYR A 449 -29.41 8.13 -1.37
N GLY A 450 -30.35 7.19 -1.36
CA GLY A 450 -31.38 7.05 -2.39
C GLY A 450 -30.95 6.17 -3.57
N GLN A 451 -31.93 5.73 -4.36
CA GLN A 451 -31.67 4.91 -5.54
C GLN A 451 -31.04 5.75 -6.67
N PRO A 452 -30.05 5.23 -7.40
CA PRO A 452 -29.53 5.90 -8.57
C PRO A 452 -30.60 5.96 -9.67
N VAL A 453 -30.54 7.02 -10.50
CA VAL A 453 -31.45 7.15 -11.64
C VAL A 453 -31.10 6.10 -12.69
N ILE A 454 -32.02 5.16 -12.93
CA ILE A 454 -31.89 4.11 -13.94
C ILE A 454 -32.75 4.47 -15.16
N ARG A 455 -32.13 4.72 -16.32
CA ARG A 455 -32.83 4.99 -17.59
C ARG A 455 -32.46 3.94 -18.61
N ARG A 456 -33.26 2.88 -18.71
CA ARG A 456 -33.09 1.83 -19.74
C ARG A 456 -33.62 2.34 -21.07
N ALA A 457 -32.90 2.06 -22.16
CA ALA A 457 -33.45 2.28 -23.49
C ALA A 457 -34.62 1.29 -23.70
N GLU A 458 -35.83 1.81 -23.95
CA GLU A 458 -37.02 0.99 -24.14
C GLU A 458 -36.82 0.03 -25.33
N SER A 459 -36.92 -1.27 -25.05
CA SER A 459 -36.89 -2.31 -26.05
C SER A 459 -38.27 -2.45 -26.68
N GLY A 460 -38.62 -1.56 -27.61
CA GLY A 460 -39.75 -1.77 -28.53
C GLY A 460 -40.64 -0.56 -28.78
N THR A 461 -40.44 0.11 -29.92
CA THR A 461 -41.43 0.32 -31.00
C THR A 461 -40.84 1.29 -32.03
N GLY A 462 -40.47 0.78 -33.21
CA GLY A 462 -40.59 1.43 -34.52
C GLY A 462 -39.97 2.82 -34.82
N GLY A 463 -39.48 3.59 -33.86
CA GLY A 463 -38.70 4.80 -34.10
C GLY A 463 -37.23 4.43 -34.10
N ALA A 464 -36.50 4.77 -35.16
CA ALA A 464 -35.05 4.59 -35.22
C ALA A 464 -34.43 5.00 -33.88
N ALA A 465 -33.89 4.03 -33.13
CA ALA A 465 -33.20 4.27 -31.89
C ALA A 465 -32.08 5.26 -32.18
N VAL A 466 -32.31 6.54 -31.84
CA VAL A 466 -31.30 7.56 -31.99
C VAL A 466 -30.22 7.21 -30.97
N ASN A 467 -29.16 6.61 -31.47
CA ASN A 467 -27.96 6.31 -30.71
C ASN A 467 -27.61 7.56 -29.86
N PRO A 468 -27.32 7.44 -28.55
CA PRO A 468 -26.89 8.57 -27.73
C PRO A 468 -25.61 9.27 -28.26
N ARG A 469 -24.89 8.61 -29.19
CA ARG A 469 -23.77 9.16 -29.97
C ARG A 469 -24.16 9.74 -31.34
N SER A 470 -25.43 9.72 -31.72
CA SER A 470 -25.93 10.32 -32.95
C SER A 470 -25.83 11.84 -32.85
N VAL A 471 -25.25 12.47 -33.88
CA VAL A 471 -25.11 13.92 -33.99
C VAL A 471 -26.46 14.61 -33.74
N ALA A 472 -27.57 14.02 -34.17
CA ALA A 472 -28.93 14.55 -33.98
C ALA A 472 -29.38 14.68 -32.51
N ALA A 473 -28.88 13.84 -31.60
CA ALA A 473 -29.24 13.89 -30.17
C ALA A 473 -28.42 14.94 -29.38
N ARG A 474 -27.41 15.56 -30.01
CA ARG A 474 -26.53 16.56 -29.38
C ARG A 474 -26.65 17.94 -30.03
N LEU A 475 -27.60 18.18 -30.92
CA LEU A 475 -27.82 19.50 -31.51
C LEU A 475 -28.80 20.30 -30.66
N VAL A 476 -28.52 21.59 -30.50
CA VAL A 476 -29.47 22.60 -30.05
C VAL A 476 -29.72 23.55 -31.23
N LYS A 477 -30.99 23.88 -31.48
CA LYS A 477 -31.34 24.85 -32.53
C LYS A 477 -31.19 26.26 -31.95
N LEU A 478 -30.18 27.01 -32.39
CA LEU A 478 -29.97 28.39 -31.99
C LEU A 478 -30.58 29.32 -33.04
N VAL A 479 -31.51 30.17 -32.62
CA VAL A 479 -32.15 31.18 -33.45
C VAL A 479 -31.52 32.53 -33.14
N PHE A 480 -30.65 33.01 -34.03
CA PHE A 480 -29.92 34.27 -33.86
C PHE A 480 -30.70 35.43 -34.49
N HIS A 481 -30.76 36.57 -33.80
CA HIS A 481 -31.31 37.82 -34.36
C HIS A 481 -30.46 39.03 -33.98
N LEU A 482 -30.32 39.99 -34.90
CA LEU A 482 -29.57 41.24 -34.66
C LEU A 482 -30.43 42.25 -33.89
N SER A 483 -29.85 42.85 -32.85
CA SER A 483 -30.50 43.94 -32.12
C SER A 483 -30.72 45.16 -33.02
N GLN A 484 -31.96 45.65 -33.08
CA GLN A 484 -32.36 46.82 -33.88
C GLN A 484 -31.98 48.12 -33.17
N THR A 485 -30.69 48.41 -33.09
CA THR A 485 -30.23 49.79 -32.84
C THR A 485 -29.05 50.07 -33.75
N GLU A 486 -29.30 50.95 -34.72
CA GLU A 486 -28.40 51.48 -35.76
C GLU A 486 -28.20 50.62 -37.03
N VAL A 487 -28.59 51.24 -38.15
CA VAL A 487 -28.80 50.66 -39.47
C VAL A 487 -27.56 50.86 -40.34
N VAL A 488 -27.08 49.80 -41.02
CA VAL A 488 -26.80 49.88 -42.46
C VAL A 488 -27.27 48.59 -43.12
N ALA A 489 -28.27 48.75 -43.99
CA ALA A 489 -28.81 47.70 -44.84
C ALA A 489 -27.71 46.89 -45.53
N ARG A 490 -27.63 45.62 -45.20
CA ARG A 490 -27.18 44.56 -46.11
C ARG A 490 -28.34 43.57 -46.21
N GLU A 491 -28.71 43.22 -47.43
CA GLU A 491 -29.85 42.36 -47.81
C GLU A 491 -29.69 40.90 -47.32
N GLY A 492 -29.58 40.70 -46.01
CA GLY A 492 -29.51 39.40 -45.35
C GLY A 492 -30.58 39.31 -44.27
N SER A 493 -31.20 38.14 -44.13
CA SER A 493 -32.23 37.86 -43.12
C SER A 493 -31.77 38.32 -41.74
N SER A 494 -32.52 39.21 -41.08
CA SER A 494 -32.23 39.73 -39.73
C SER A 494 -32.29 38.65 -38.64
N ILE A 495 -32.81 37.47 -39.00
CA ILE A 495 -32.94 36.29 -38.16
C ILE A 495 -32.38 35.08 -38.91
N ASN A 496 -31.50 34.32 -38.28
CA ASN A 496 -30.93 33.08 -38.83
C ASN A 496 -30.97 31.97 -37.78
N ALA A 497 -31.48 30.80 -38.15
CA ALA A 497 -31.46 29.62 -37.28
C ALA A 497 -30.36 28.65 -37.72
N LYS A 498 -29.63 28.08 -36.74
CA LYS A 498 -28.63 27.05 -37.00
C LYS A 498 -28.68 25.97 -35.93
N GLU A 499 -28.60 24.72 -36.36
CA GLU A 499 -28.35 23.60 -35.46
C GLU A 499 -26.88 23.58 -35.08
N VAL A 500 -26.61 23.68 -33.78
CA VAL A 500 -25.26 23.76 -33.22
C VAL A 500 -25.04 22.60 -32.25
N PRO A 501 -23.92 21.86 -32.36
CA PRO A 501 -23.60 20.82 -31.38
C PRO A 501 -23.45 21.40 -29.97
N ARG A 502 -24.06 20.75 -28.98
CA ARG A 502 -23.96 21.12 -27.56
C ARG A 502 -22.51 21.11 -27.05
N SER A 503 -21.57 20.44 -27.73
CA SER A 503 -20.14 20.46 -27.39
C SER A 503 -19.35 21.61 -28.02
N PHE A 504 -20.00 22.54 -28.74
CA PHE A 504 -19.30 23.71 -29.27
C PHE A 504 -19.05 24.71 -28.15
N ASP A 505 -17.87 25.31 -28.12
CA ASP A 505 -17.60 26.44 -27.23
C ASP A 505 -18.16 27.75 -27.79
N THR A 506 -18.17 28.82 -26.98
CA THR A 506 -18.76 30.10 -27.41
C THR A 506 -17.98 30.75 -28.55
N TYR A 507 -16.67 30.49 -28.70
CA TYR A 507 -15.87 30.97 -29.83
C TYR A 507 -16.32 30.34 -31.16
N GLN A 508 -16.59 29.04 -31.15
CA GLN A 508 -17.12 28.32 -32.31
C GLN A 508 -18.53 28.81 -32.67
N VAL A 509 -19.36 29.15 -31.68
CA VAL A 509 -20.67 29.78 -31.90
C VAL A 509 -20.51 31.18 -32.49
N LYS A 510 -19.60 32.03 -31.97
CA LYS A 510 -19.30 33.34 -32.53
C LYS A 510 -18.74 33.26 -33.96
N ALA A 511 -17.97 32.23 -34.30
CA ALA A 511 -17.52 31.99 -35.67
C ALA A 511 -18.67 31.60 -36.63
N ILE A 512 -19.74 30.98 -36.12
CA ILE A 512 -20.98 30.76 -36.89
C ILE A 512 -21.69 32.09 -37.10
N VAL A 513 -21.90 32.88 -36.05
CA VAL A 513 -22.58 34.18 -36.10
C VAL A 513 -21.85 35.16 -37.02
N SER A 514 -20.51 35.20 -36.97
CA SER A 514 -19.66 36.01 -37.85
C SER A 514 -19.88 35.68 -39.32
N ARG A 515 -20.08 34.40 -39.66
CA ARG A 515 -20.40 33.96 -41.03
C ARG A 515 -21.84 34.25 -41.44
N LEU A 516 -22.78 34.15 -40.50
CA LEU A 516 -24.21 34.39 -40.76
C LEU A 516 -24.51 35.88 -40.98
N PHE A 517 -23.86 36.77 -40.23
CA PHE A 517 -24.15 38.21 -40.25
C PHE A 517 -23.00 39.08 -40.78
N GLY A 518 -21.85 38.50 -41.15
CA GLY A 518 -20.70 39.22 -41.70
C GLY A 518 -19.99 40.13 -40.69
N LEU A 519 -20.05 39.78 -39.40
CA LEU A 519 -19.46 40.53 -38.29
C LEU A 519 -18.07 40.01 -37.92
N GLN A 520 -17.25 40.83 -37.27
CA GLN A 520 -15.96 40.38 -36.71
C GLN A 520 -16.20 39.70 -35.35
N PRO A 521 -15.55 38.55 -35.04
CA PRO A 521 -15.84 37.77 -33.82
C PRO A 521 -15.79 38.52 -32.48
N TYR A 522 -15.02 39.62 -32.38
CA TYR A 522 -14.90 40.44 -31.18
C TYR A 522 -15.78 41.71 -31.18
N SER A 523 -16.51 41.96 -32.28
CA SER A 523 -17.36 43.15 -32.43
C SER A 523 -18.79 42.95 -31.93
N PHE A 524 -19.10 41.82 -31.28
CA PHE A 524 -20.45 41.55 -30.78
C PHE A 524 -20.46 40.60 -29.58
N ARG A 525 -21.52 40.68 -28.77
CA ARG A 525 -21.85 39.74 -27.71
C ARG A 525 -23.12 38.95 -28.04
N LEU A 526 -23.27 37.81 -27.36
CA LEU A 526 -24.39 36.89 -27.55
C LEU A 526 -25.20 36.84 -26.25
N VAL A 527 -26.49 37.17 -26.34
CA VAL A 527 -27.40 37.19 -25.20
C VAL A 527 -28.48 36.16 -25.44
N TRP A 528 -28.59 35.18 -24.55
CA TRP A 528 -29.69 34.22 -24.56
C TRP A 528 -30.92 34.83 -23.92
N GLU A 529 -32.00 34.95 -24.70
CA GLU A 529 -33.31 35.36 -24.24
C GLU A 529 -34.05 34.13 -23.70
N THR A 530 -34.15 34.04 -22.37
CA THR A 530 -34.84 32.92 -21.72
C THR A 530 -36.36 33.16 -21.68
N ASP A 531 -37.14 32.10 -21.44
CA ASP A 531 -38.57 32.21 -21.15
C ASP A 531 -38.88 32.34 -19.65
N GLU A 532 -37.85 32.45 -18.81
CA GLU A 532 -37.97 32.73 -17.37
C GLU A 532 -38.20 34.24 -17.15
N LEU A 533 -39.02 34.59 -16.16
CA LEU A 533 -39.38 35.97 -15.83
C LEU A 533 -38.78 36.37 -14.48
N ASP A 534 -37.95 37.40 -14.45
CA ASP A 534 -37.43 37.99 -13.22
C ASP A 534 -38.30 39.20 -12.78
N PRO A 535 -38.61 39.34 -11.48
CA PRO A 535 -39.27 40.52 -10.95
C PRO A 535 -38.32 41.73 -10.99
N VAL A 536 -38.78 42.89 -11.47
CA VAL A 536 -37.97 44.12 -11.50
C VAL A 536 -37.72 44.59 -10.06
N SER A 537 -36.53 44.29 -9.52
CA SER A 537 -36.07 44.88 -8.25
C SER A 537 -35.63 46.33 -8.48
N LYS A 538 -36.07 47.22 -7.60
CA LYS A 538 -35.52 48.57 -7.49
C LYS A 538 -34.08 48.49 -6.97
N GLU A 539 -33.21 49.17 -7.70
CA GLU A 539 -31.92 49.72 -7.26
C GLU A 539 -30.76 48.72 -7.08
N LYS A 540 -29.88 48.76 -8.09
CA LYS A 540 -28.43 48.62 -7.94
C LYS A 540 -27.91 49.73 -7.02
N MET A 541 -27.24 49.36 -5.94
CA MET A 541 -26.05 50.04 -5.40
C MET A 541 -25.06 48.90 -5.15
N GLU A 542 -24.15 48.71 -6.10
CA GLU A 542 -22.75 49.12 -6.00
C GLU A 542 -21.95 48.12 -5.16
N ASP A 543 -21.11 47.39 -5.89
CA ASP A 543 -19.95 46.64 -5.42
C ASP A 543 -19.10 47.50 -4.46
N ASP A 544 -18.54 46.91 -3.40
CA ASP A 544 -17.07 46.80 -3.20
C ASP A 544 -16.75 46.17 -1.81
N GLU A 545 -15.58 45.52 -1.76
CA GLU A 545 -14.80 45.10 -0.57
C GLU A 545 -15.42 43.96 0.29
N GLY A 546 -14.72 42.93 0.75
CA GLY A 546 -13.31 42.68 0.99
C GLY A 546 -13.26 41.64 2.11
N TRP A 547 -12.34 40.68 2.02
CA TRP A 547 -12.05 39.71 3.08
C TRP A 547 -11.53 40.46 4.34
N ASP A 548 -12.06 40.21 5.54
CA ASP A 548 -11.39 39.46 6.64
C ASP A 548 -11.98 39.75 8.05
N SER A 549 -11.80 38.73 8.91
CA SER A 549 -11.67 38.71 10.39
C SER A 549 -12.80 39.17 11.35
N GLU A 550 -13.19 38.21 12.22
CA GLU A 550 -13.42 38.25 13.68
C GLU A 550 -13.89 39.53 14.39
N ASP A 551 -14.96 39.38 15.19
CA ASP A 551 -14.99 39.58 16.66
C ASP A 551 -16.32 40.20 17.18
N ASP A 552 -16.60 39.85 18.43
CA ASP A 552 -17.77 39.99 19.31
C ASP A 552 -18.57 41.32 19.32
N GLY A 553 -19.83 41.24 19.75
CA GLY A 553 -20.51 42.40 20.37
C GLY A 553 -22.03 42.39 20.37
N GLU A 554 -22.61 42.23 21.55
CA GLU A 554 -24.04 42.32 21.87
C GLU A 554 -24.70 43.68 21.54
N GLY A 555 -26.02 43.64 21.27
CA GLY A 555 -26.97 44.59 21.84
C GLY A 555 -27.78 45.45 20.86
N GLY A 556 -29.10 45.49 21.06
CA GLY A 556 -29.93 46.65 20.68
C GLY A 556 -31.21 46.34 19.89
N ILE A 557 -32.32 46.26 20.60
CA ILE A 557 -33.70 46.34 20.10
C ILE A 557 -34.02 47.82 19.77
N ASP A 558 -34.73 48.10 18.68
CA ASP A 558 -35.91 49.00 18.67
C ASP A 558 -36.55 49.19 17.28
N ASP A 559 -37.81 48.71 17.22
CA ASP A 559 -39.03 49.37 16.72
C ASP A 559 -39.04 50.29 15.49
N ALA A 560 -39.71 49.74 14.46
CA ALA A 560 -40.89 50.29 13.79
C ALA A 560 -40.86 51.72 13.20
N LYS A 561 -41.08 51.79 11.88
CA LYS A 561 -42.08 52.66 11.25
C LYS A 561 -42.33 52.27 9.79
N GLU A 562 -43.44 51.58 9.55
CA GLU A 562 -44.12 51.62 8.26
C GLU A 562 -44.76 53.01 8.08
N PRO A 563 -44.79 53.54 6.85
CA PRO A 563 -45.90 54.34 6.38
C PRO A 563 -46.72 53.52 5.38
N GLU A 564 -47.94 53.23 5.78
CA GLU A 564 -49.02 52.73 4.94
C GLU A 564 -49.30 53.69 3.75
N GLY A 565 -49.63 53.09 2.60
CA GLY A 565 -50.70 53.62 1.77
C GLY A 565 -50.32 54.26 0.43
N LYS A 566 -49.98 53.43 -0.57
CA LYS A 566 -50.58 53.50 -1.92
C LYS A 566 -50.44 52.14 -2.62
N VAL A 567 -51.57 51.56 -2.99
CA VAL A 567 -51.78 50.33 -3.78
C VAL A 567 -52.27 50.75 -5.17
N PRO A 568 -52.24 49.94 -6.24
CA PRO A 568 -51.16 49.12 -6.81
C PRO A 568 -50.89 49.53 -8.29
N GLY A 569 -49.68 49.31 -8.80
CA GLY A 569 -49.40 49.53 -10.23
C GLY A 569 -48.29 48.62 -10.70
N GLU A 570 -48.68 47.50 -11.32
CA GLU A 570 -47.90 46.58 -12.17
C GLU A 570 -46.44 46.33 -11.74
N LEU A 571 -46.22 45.22 -11.02
CA LEU A 571 -44.91 44.57 -10.99
C LEU A 571 -44.59 44.12 -12.42
N GLY A 572 -43.81 44.93 -13.14
CA GLY A 572 -43.24 44.52 -14.41
C GLY A 572 -42.35 43.31 -14.17
N PHE A 573 -42.64 42.21 -14.83
CA PHE A 573 -41.72 41.08 -14.97
C PHE A 573 -40.93 41.29 -16.25
N VAL A 574 -39.61 41.15 -16.20
CA VAL A 574 -38.75 41.22 -17.39
C VAL A 574 -38.21 39.82 -17.67
N LYS A 575 -38.18 39.42 -18.94
CA LYS A 575 -37.57 38.13 -19.31
C LYS A 575 -36.11 38.13 -18.90
N ARG A 576 -35.69 37.07 -18.22
CA ARG A 576 -34.31 36.88 -17.80
C ARG A 576 -33.42 36.72 -19.03
N GLU A 577 -32.34 37.46 -19.07
CA GLU A 577 -31.36 37.42 -20.15
C GLU A 577 -30.03 36.92 -19.60
N VAL A 578 -29.39 35.99 -20.31
CA VAL A 578 -28.11 35.40 -19.90
C VAL A 578 -27.09 35.68 -21.00
N GLU A 579 -26.03 36.42 -20.67
CA GLU A 579 -24.92 36.62 -21.61
C GLU A 579 -24.08 35.34 -21.73
N LEU A 580 -23.90 34.89 -22.97
CA LEU A 580 -23.03 33.76 -23.31
C LEU A 580 -21.58 34.28 -23.42
N VAL A 581 -20.93 34.42 -22.27
CA VAL A 581 -19.57 34.97 -22.13
C VAL A 581 -18.55 34.14 -22.92
N ASP A 582 -17.45 34.74 -23.37
CA ASP A 582 -16.39 34.04 -24.09
C ASP A 582 -15.65 33.02 -23.21
N THR A 583 -15.83 31.73 -23.49
CA THR A 583 -15.25 30.63 -22.71
C THR A 583 -15.14 29.35 -23.55
N THR A 584 -14.22 28.48 -23.15
CA THR A 584 -14.07 27.12 -23.70
C THR A 584 -15.09 26.13 -23.15
N LYS A 585 -16.07 26.57 -22.36
CA LYS A 585 -17.16 25.71 -21.87
C LYS A 585 -18.12 25.37 -23.01
N ASP A 586 -18.46 24.09 -23.12
CA ASP A 586 -19.47 23.58 -24.05
C ASP A 586 -20.79 24.36 -23.92
N ILE A 587 -21.41 24.72 -25.05
CA ILE A 587 -22.67 25.47 -25.10
C ILE A 587 -23.81 24.72 -24.41
N GLY A 588 -23.70 23.39 -24.32
CA GLY A 588 -24.61 22.52 -23.56
C GLY A 588 -24.60 22.75 -22.05
N PHE A 589 -23.60 23.43 -21.47
CA PHE A 589 -23.63 23.85 -20.07
C PHE A 589 -24.53 25.06 -19.84
N TRP A 590 -24.80 25.87 -20.87
CA TRP A 590 -25.63 27.07 -20.77
C TRP A 590 -27.13 26.77 -20.88
N PHE A 591 -27.48 25.65 -21.51
CA PHE A 591 -28.88 25.24 -21.69
C PHE A 591 -29.18 23.99 -20.87
N GLN A 592 -30.34 23.95 -20.22
CA GLN A 592 -30.84 22.73 -19.61
C GLN A 592 -30.98 21.61 -20.67
N SER A 593 -30.89 20.35 -20.23
CA SER A 593 -30.80 19.19 -21.13
C SER A 593 -32.04 18.97 -22.01
N ASP A 594 -33.17 19.59 -21.66
CA ASP A 594 -34.48 19.54 -22.30
C ASP A 594 -34.73 20.69 -23.30
N ILE A 595 -33.91 21.74 -23.30
CA ILE A 595 -34.05 22.87 -24.22
C ILE A 595 -33.62 22.47 -25.63
N ALA A 596 -34.59 22.27 -26.54
CA ALA A 596 -34.33 21.92 -27.94
C ALA A 596 -34.02 23.14 -28.85
N GLU A 597 -34.55 24.32 -28.49
CA GLU A 597 -34.40 25.57 -29.24
C GLU A 597 -34.12 26.74 -28.28
N ALA A 598 -33.14 27.59 -28.60
CA ALA A 598 -32.82 28.79 -27.83
C ALA A 598 -32.70 30.02 -28.72
N ARG A 599 -33.24 31.16 -28.26
CA ARG A 599 -33.22 32.45 -28.97
C ARG A 599 -32.05 33.30 -28.49
N ILE A 600 -31.16 33.65 -29.40
CA ILE A 600 -29.93 34.38 -29.09
C ILE A 600 -29.97 35.75 -29.78
N ARG A 601 -29.96 36.81 -29.01
CA ARG A 601 -29.79 38.17 -29.51
C ARG A 601 -28.29 38.45 -29.71
N VAL A 602 -27.95 38.97 -30.88
CA VAL A 602 -26.60 39.38 -31.26
C VAL A 602 -26.53 40.90 -31.14
N GLU A 603 -25.72 41.38 -30.21
CA GLU A 603 -25.54 42.80 -29.94
C GLU A 603 -24.15 43.24 -30.38
N VAL A 604 -24.07 44.14 -31.35
CA VAL A 604 -22.80 44.71 -31.80
C VAL A 604 -22.26 45.62 -30.70
N LEU A 605 -21.01 45.39 -30.30
CA LEU A 605 -20.29 46.21 -29.33
C LEU A 605 -19.70 47.41 -30.07
N ALA A 606 -19.90 48.62 -29.54
CA ALA A 606 -19.39 49.86 -30.12
C ALA A 606 -17.86 49.94 -30.10
#